data_AF-A0A965PHP3-F1
#
_entry.id   AF-A0A965PHP3-F1
#
_cell.length_a   1.000
_cell.length_b   1.000
_cell.length_c   1.000
_cell.angle_alpha   90.00
_cell.angle_beta   90.00
_cell.angle_gamma   90.00
#
_symmetry.space_group_name_H-M   'P 1'
#
loop_
_entity.id
_entity.type
_entity.pdbx_description
1 polymer ?
#
loop_
_entity_poly.entity_id
_entity_poly.type
_entity_poly.pdbx_seq_one_letter_code
_entity_poly.pdbx_strand_id
1 'polypeptide(L)'
;MAGDWIKIEHSLPNKPEVMQLASLLGVDELQIVGHLVCFWIWCDQNLSRSCPDVNGTKRGLDRVVGRDGFVDAMVTVGWLGVRDDGTITIPNYDHHLSQSAKTRGNDQKKKQRQRIL
;
A
#
# COMPACT_ATOMS: atom_id res chain seq x y z
N MET A 1 -19.91 13.04 2.86
CA MET A 1 -19.97 11.55 2.87
C MET A 1 -18.56 11.06 3.19
N ALA A 2 -18.39 10.12 4.12
CA ALA A 2 -17.06 9.57 4.40
C ALA A 2 -16.57 8.76 3.19
N GLY A 3 -15.33 9.00 2.74
CA GLY A 3 -14.72 8.32 1.60
C GLY A 3 -14.31 6.88 1.91
N ASP A 4 -13.58 6.27 0.97
CA ASP A 4 -12.98 4.95 1.18
C ASP A 4 -11.93 4.95 2.29
N TRP A 5 -11.78 3.80 2.94
CA TRP A 5 -10.93 3.65 4.12
C TRP A 5 -9.94 2.50 3.94
N ILE A 6 -8.77 2.65 4.56
CA ILE A 6 -7.73 1.62 4.63
C ILE A 6 -7.45 1.26 6.08
N LYS A 7 -7.18 -0.03 6.34
CA LYS A 7 -6.78 -0.51 7.66
C LYS A 7 -5.27 -0.35 7.83
N ILE A 8 -4.85 0.21 8.96
CA ILE A 8 -3.44 0.33 9.33
C ILE A 8 -3.22 -0.45 10.63
N GLU A 9 -2.08 -1.11 10.75
CA GLU A 9 -1.70 -1.82 11.97
C GLU A 9 -1.17 -0.82 13.02
N HIS A 10 -1.60 -0.96 14.28
CA HIS A 10 -1.12 -0.12 15.38
C HIS A 10 0.40 -0.18 15.59
N SER A 11 1.02 -1.33 15.28
CA SER A 11 2.45 -1.54 15.42
C SER A 11 3.27 -0.91 14.28
N LEU A 12 2.63 -0.46 13.19
CA LEU A 12 3.31 -0.03 11.96
C LEU A 12 4.44 0.96 12.22
N PRO A 13 4.26 2.05 13.02
CA PRO A 13 5.32 3.01 13.26
C PRO A 13 6.56 2.42 13.96
N ASN A 14 6.39 1.29 14.67
CA ASN A 14 7.44 0.67 15.48
C ASN A 14 8.05 -0.57 14.80
N LYS A 15 7.67 -0.86 13.55
CA LYS A 15 8.21 -2.02 12.83
C LYS A 15 9.68 -1.79 12.46
N PRO A 16 10.55 -2.79 12.60
CA PRO A 16 11.97 -2.65 12.25
C PRO A 16 12.15 -2.28 10.77
N GLU A 17 11.27 -2.72 9.88
CA GLU A 17 11.28 -2.34 8.47
C GLU A 17 10.99 -0.85 8.28
N VAL A 18 10.13 -0.23 9.10
CA VAL A 18 9.89 1.23 9.05
C VAL A 18 11.13 2.00 9.50
N MET A 19 11.84 1.52 10.52
CA MET A 19 13.11 2.13 10.97
C MET A 19 14.20 2.00 9.89
N GLN A 20 14.23 0.86 9.18
CA GLN A 20 15.14 0.66 8.06
C GLN A 20 14.79 1.57 6.88
N LEU A 21 13.51 1.71 6.53
CA LEU A 21 13.04 2.64 5.50
C LEU A 21 13.39 4.08 5.84
N ALA A 22 13.19 4.51 7.09
CA ALA A 22 13.57 5.83 7.59
C ALA A 22 15.06 6.08 7.39
N SER A 23 15.89 5.09 7.74
CA SER A 23 17.35 5.15 7.54
C SER A 23 17.76 5.21 6.06
N LEU A 24 17.15 4.39 5.19
CA LEU A 24 17.44 4.35 3.75
C LEU A 24 17.02 5.62 3.03
N LEU A 25 15.90 6.22 3.45
CA LEU A 25 15.30 7.38 2.81
C LEU A 25 15.65 8.70 3.51
N GLY A 26 16.42 8.67 4.60
CA GLY A 26 16.86 9.88 5.31
C GLY A 26 15.70 10.75 5.82
N VAL A 27 14.63 10.11 6.29
CA VAL A 27 13.43 10.77 6.86
C VAL A 27 13.05 10.09 8.17
N ASP A 28 12.14 10.67 8.95
CA ASP A 28 11.66 10.05 10.19
C ASP A 28 10.60 8.97 9.95
N GLU A 29 10.41 8.09 10.93
CA GLU A 29 9.48 6.97 10.87
C GLU A 29 8.04 7.41 10.65
N LEU A 30 7.62 8.57 11.16
CA LEU A 30 6.26 9.08 10.96
C LEU A 30 6.04 9.54 9.52
N GLN A 31 7.05 10.15 8.88
CA GLN A 31 7.00 10.42 7.43
C GLN A 31 6.88 9.13 6.63
N ILE A 32 7.64 8.07 6.98
CA ILE A 32 7.53 6.76 6.33
C ILE A 32 6.11 6.20 6.44
N VAL A 33 5.47 6.30 7.62
CA VAL A 33 4.07 5.87 7.78
C VAL A 33 3.15 6.62 6.81
N GLY A 34 3.33 7.93 6.63
CA GLY A 34 2.58 8.71 5.65
C GLY A 34 2.78 8.21 4.21
N HIS A 35 4.03 8.02 3.79
CA HIS A 35 4.36 7.49 2.46
C HIS A 35 3.76 6.10 2.23
N LEU A 36 3.80 5.23 3.24
CA LEU A 36 3.18 3.91 3.19
C LEU A 36 1.68 3.98 3.02
N VAL A 37 0.99 4.87 3.75
CA VAL A 37 -0.44 5.06 3.58
C VAL A 37 -0.78 5.48 2.15
N CYS A 38 -0.03 6.42 1.57
CA CYS A 38 -0.20 6.82 0.16
C CYS A 38 0.04 5.65 -0.80
N PHE A 39 1.10 4.85 -0.57
CA PHE A 39 1.41 3.67 -1.37
C PHE A 39 0.26 2.67 -1.36
N TRP A 40 -0.27 2.35 -0.19
CA TRP A 40 -1.33 1.36 -0.04
C TRP A 40 -2.67 1.85 -0.58
N ILE A 41 -2.98 3.14 -0.45
CA ILE A 41 -4.16 3.76 -1.11
C ILE A 41 -4.03 3.64 -2.63
N TRP A 42 -2.85 3.91 -3.19
CA TRP A 42 -2.65 3.75 -4.63
C TRP A 42 -2.83 2.30 -5.08
N CYS A 43 -2.26 1.34 -4.34
CA CYS A 43 -2.44 -0.09 -4.60
C CYS A 43 -3.92 -0.48 -4.56
N ASP A 44 -4.66 0.04 -3.57
CA ASP A 44 -6.09 -0.19 -3.38
C ASP A 44 -6.92 0.21 -4.61
N GLN A 45 -6.57 1.34 -5.21
CA GLN A 45 -7.28 1.97 -6.32
C GLN A 45 -6.88 1.41 -7.69
N ASN A 46 -5.65 0.94 -7.84
CA ASN A 46 -5.06 0.63 -9.15
C ASN A 46 -4.80 -0.88 -9.38
N LEU A 47 -4.67 -1.69 -8.33
CA LEU A 47 -4.36 -3.11 -8.47
C LEU A 47 -5.61 -3.99 -8.41
N SER A 48 -5.73 -4.89 -9.38
CA SER A 48 -6.71 -5.97 -9.36
C SER A 48 -6.23 -7.12 -8.49
N ARG A 49 -7.14 -7.76 -7.76
CA ARG A 49 -6.84 -8.95 -6.93
C ARG A 49 -6.36 -10.16 -7.72
N SER A 50 -6.74 -10.27 -9.00
CA SER A 50 -6.33 -11.39 -9.86
C SER A 50 -4.89 -11.26 -10.34
N CYS A 51 -4.35 -10.04 -10.37
CA CYS A 51 -2.98 -9.74 -10.79
C CYS A 51 -2.48 -8.53 -9.98
N PRO A 52 -1.81 -8.74 -8.83
CA PRO A 52 -1.21 -7.66 -8.04
C PRO A 52 0.07 -7.10 -8.68
N ASP A 53 0.29 -7.37 -9.96
CA ASP A 53 1.43 -6.88 -10.71
C ASP A 53 1.23 -5.38 -10.94
N VAL A 54 2.22 -4.60 -10.49
CA VAL A 54 2.17 -3.15 -10.65
C VAL A 54 2.56 -2.81 -12.08
N ASN A 55 1.56 -2.47 -12.90
CA ASN A 55 1.78 -1.84 -14.21
C ASN A 55 2.19 -0.37 -14.02
N GLY A 56 3.43 -0.13 -13.59
CA GLY A 56 3.98 1.20 -13.36
C GLY A 56 5.51 1.21 -13.35
N THR A 57 6.10 2.37 -13.59
CA THR A 57 7.56 2.54 -13.42
C THR A 57 7.87 2.82 -11.95
N LYS A 58 9.03 2.35 -11.44
CA LYS A 58 9.50 2.65 -10.08
C LYS A 58 9.40 4.15 -9.74
N ARG A 59 9.85 4.98 -10.68
CA ARG A 59 9.80 6.44 -10.58
C ARG A 59 8.36 7.01 -10.55
N GLY A 60 7.42 6.35 -11.22
CA GLY A 60 6.00 6.72 -11.17
C GLY A 60 5.42 6.49 -9.78
N LEU A 61 5.75 5.35 -9.17
CA LEU A 61 5.35 5.03 -7.79
C LEU A 61 6.01 5.96 -6.77
N ASP A 62 7.30 6.25 -6.91
CA ASP A 62 8.01 7.21 -6.06
C ASP A 62 7.33 8.60 -6.08
N ARG A 63 6.84 9.03 -7.25
CA ARG A 63 6.08 10.28 -7.38
C ARG A 63 4.72 10.21 -6.69
N VAL A 64 4.02 9.07 -6.76
CA VAL A 64 2.73 8.87 -6.10
C VAL A 64 2.87 8.99 -4.59
N VAL A 65 3.93 8.41 -4.02
CA VAL A 65 4.18 8.46 -2.57
C VAL A 65 4.89 9.74 -2.13
N GLY A 66 5.44 10.51 -3.07
CA GLY A 66 6.13 11.77 -2.80
C GLY A 66 7.55 11.60 -2.25
N ARG A 67 8.20 10.46 -2.48
CA ARG A 67 9.58 10.20 -2.03
C ARG A 67 10.35 9.40 -3.06
N ASP A 68 11.39 10.03 -3.61
CA ASP A 68 12.32 9.37 -4.53
C ASP A 68 13.08 8.23 -3.82
N GLY A 69 13.23 7.09 -4.49
CA GLY A 69 13.90 5.90 -3.97
C GLY A 69 13.03 5.03 -3.05
N PHE A 70 11.76 5.40 -2.86
CA PHE A 70 10.85 4.67 -1.96
C PHE A 70 10.64 3.23 -2.42
N VAL A 71 10.42 2.99 -3.71
CA VAL A 71 10.21 1.64 -4.24
C VAL A 71 11.45 0.77 -4.03
N ASP A 72 12.64 1.30 -4.28
CA ASP A 72 13.88 0.54 -4.09
C ASP A 72 14.13 0.24 -2.60
N ALA A 73 13.80 1.17 -1.71
CA ALA A 73 13.85 0.96 -0.27
C ALA A 73 12.84 -0.13 0.18
N MET A 74 11.61 -0.10 -0.34
CA MET A 74 10.59 -1.12 -0.09
C MET A 74 11.02 -2.52 -0.57
N VAL A 75 11.74 -2.60 -1.70
CA VAL A 75 12.35 -3.85 -2.18
C VAL A 75 13.45 -4.32 -1.22
N THR A 76 14.28 -3.39 -0.75
CA THR A 76 15.39 -3.69 0.16
C THR A 76 14.91 -4.29 1.49
N VAL A 77 13.81 -3.77 2.05
CA VAL A 77 13.21 -4.29 3.29
C VAL A 77 12.29 -5.51 3.06
N GLY A 78 12.19 -6.00 1.82
CA GLY A 78 11.44 -7.20 1.46
C GLY A 78 9.92 -7.03 1.40
N TRP A 79 9.42 -5.80 1.41
CA TRP A 79 7.98 -5.52 1.25
C TRP A 79 7.53 -5.50 -0.21
N LEU A 80 8.47 -5.32 -1.15
CA LEU A 80 8.26 -5.50 -2.58
C LEU A 80 9.26 -6.50 -3.14
N GLY A 81 8.84 -7.24 -4.17
CA GLY A 81 9.70 -8.06 -5.00
C GLY A 81 9.85 -7.44 -6.39
N VAL A 82 10.96 -7.74 -7.05
CA VAL A 82 11.16 -7.44 -8.47
C VAL A 82 11.39 -8.76 -9.18
N ARG A 83 10.60 -9.03 -10.22
CA ARG A 83 10.78 -10.19 -11.10
C ARG A 83 11.86 -9.93 -12.14
N ASP A 84 12.33 -10.99 -12.79
CA ASP A 84 13.37 -10.93 -13.81
C ASP A 84 12.99 -10.06 -15.03
N ASP A 85 11.70 -9.88 -15.28
CA ASP A 85 11.15 -9.00 -16.33
C ASP A 85 11.04 -7.52 -15.89
N GLY A 86 11.45 -7.19 -14.67
CA GLY A 86 11.34 -5.86 -14.08
C GLY A 86 9.98 -5.56 -13.44
N THR A 87 9.05 -6.51 -13.43
CA THR A 87 7.73 -6.34 -12.82
C THR A 87 7.83 -6.29 -11.30
N ILE A 88 7.22 -5.27 -10.70
CA ILE A 88 7.15 -5.12 -9.24
C ILE A 88 5.99 -5.96 -8.73
N THR A 89 6.28 -6.79 -7.73
CA THR A 89 5.31 -7.66 -7.07
C THR A 89 5.17 -7.30 -5.61
N ILE A 90 3.96 -7.45 -5.08
CA ILE A 90 3.68 -7.26 -3.65
C ILE A 90 3.52 -8.66 -3.03
N PRO A 91 4.56 -9.23 -2.41
CA PRO A 91 4.45 -10.52 -1.73
C PRO A 91 3.39 -10.42 -0.63
N ASN A 92 2.57 -11.47 -0.48
CA ASN A 92 1.51 -11.55 0.52
C ASN A 92 0.56 -10.33 0.52
N TYR A 93 0.15 -9.84 -0.65
CA TYR A 93 -0.79 -8.72 -0.81
C TYR A 93 -2.01 -8.80 0.14
N ASP A 94 -2.58 -9.99 0.33
CA ASP A 94 -3.71 -10.23 1.23
C ASP A 94 -3.36 -10.13 2.73
N HIS A 95 -2.09 -10.24 3.13
CA HIS A 95 -1.68 -10.05 4.52
C HIS A 95 -1.58 -8.55 4.86
N HIS A 96 -1.14 -7.73 3.91
CA HIS A 96 -1.03 -6.28 4.06
C HIS A 96 -2.38 -5.56 3.86
N LEU A 97 -3.26 -6.10 3.00
CA LEU A 97 -4.59 -5.58 2.70
C LEU A 97 -5.74 -6.54 3.09
N SER A 98 -5.64 -7.19 4.26
CA SER A 98 -6.55 -8.26 4.73
C SER A 98 -8.01 -8.13 4.25
N GLN A 99 -8.41 -9.12 3.44
CA GLN A 99 -9.72 -9.35 2.81
C GLN A 99 -10.96 -9.01 3.64
N SER A 100 -10.89 -9.22 4.97
CA SER A 100 -12.00 -8.98 5.89
C SER A 100 -12.40 -7.51 6.01
N ALA A 101 -11.52 -6.58 5.63
CA ALA A 101 -11.77 -5.14 5.62
C ALA A 101 -12.66 -4.69 4.45
N LYS A 102 -12.35 -5.12 3.22
CA LYS A 102 -13.09 -4.71 2.01
C LYS A 102 -14.47 -5.36 1.90
N THR A 103 -14.62 -6.62 2.29
CA THR A 103 -15.92 -7.33 2.21
C THR A 103 -16.99 -6.64 3.07
N ARG A 104 -16.63 -6.19 4.28
CA ARG A 104 -17.54 -5.44 5.16
C ARG A 104 -17.86 -4.03 4.63
N GLY A 105 -16.89 -3.36 4.01
CA GLY A 105 -17.08 -2.06 3.36
C GLY A 105 -17.99 -2.13 2.14
N ASN A 106 -17.81 -3.14 1.28
CA ASN A 106 -18.68 -3.37 0.12
C ASN A 106 -20.08 -3.80 0.54
N ASP A 107 -20.24 -4.61 1.59
CA ASP A 107 -21.56 -4.92 2.14
C ASP A 107 -22.27 -3.69 2.71
N GLN A 108 -21.54 -2.76 3.35
CA GLN A 108 -22.10 -1.47 3.77
C GLN A 108 -22.52 -0.61 2.57
N LYS A 109 -21.70 -0.49 1.53
CA LYS A 109 -22.04 0.24 0.30
C LYS A 109 -23.25 -0.36 -0.41
N LYS A 110 -23.34 -1.70 -0.47
CA LYS A 110 -24.47 -2.42 -1.07
C LYS A 110 -25.77 -2.19 -0.27
N LYS A 111 -25.70 -2.25 1.06
CA LYS A 111 -26.81 -1.91 1.96
C LYS A 111 -27.21 -0.44 1.87
N GLN A 112 -26.27 0.48 1.69
CA GLN A 112 -26.57 1.90 1.52
C GLN A 112 -27.27 2.18 0.18
N ARG A 113 -26.83 1.56 -0.92
CA ARG A 113 -27.51 1.64 -2.22
C ARG A 113 -28.93 1.06 -2.17
N GLN A 114 -29.14 -0.02 -1.41
CA GLN A 114 -30.48 -0.61 -1.21
C GLN A 114 -31.43 0.25 -0.36
N ARG A 115 -30.95 1.27 0.36
CA ARG A 115 -31.79 2.16 1.19
C ARG A 115 -32.25 3.43 0.45
N ILE A 116 -31.74 3.65 -0.77
CA ILE A 116 -32.01 4.84 -1.59
C ILE A 116 -32.95 4.50 -2.77
N LEU A 117 -33.34 3.23 -2.91
CA LEU A 117 -34.45 2.75 -3.75
C LEU A 117 -35.67 2.50 -2.86
#